data_AF-A0A2B7ZT21-F1
#
_entry.id   AF-A0A2B7ZT21-F1
#
_cell.length_a   1.000
_cell.length_b   1.000
_cell.length_c   1.000
_cell.angle_alpha   90.00
_cell.angle_beta   90.00
_cell.angle_gamma   90.00
#
_symmetry.space_group_name_H-M   'P 1'
#
loop_
_entity.id
_entity.type
_entity.pdbx_description
1 polymer ?
#
loop_
_entity_poly.entity_id
_entity_poly.type
_entity_poly.pdbx_seq_one_letter_code
_entity_poly.pdbx_strand_id
1 'polypeptide(L)'
;KNKKSTGIDNISAEMIKSLGEKATEELVLLCKHMYNKGEWPDDFSKSIVVPIEKKANATECGDFRTISLIPHASKIVLKILTKR
;
A
#
# COMPACT_ATOMS: atom_id res chain seq x y z
N LYS A 1 6.43 1.14 -12.00
CA LYS A 1 5.95 2.53 -12.05
C LYS A 1 6.59 3.32 -10.91
N ASN A 2 7.05 4.53 -11.19
CA ASN A 2 7.74 5.41 -10.24
C ASN A 2 6.86 6.62 -9.90
N LYS A 3 7.21 7.39 -8.88
CA LYS A 3 6.48 8.55 -8.32
C LYS A 3 5.10 8.18 -7.77
N LYS A 4 5.04 7.14 -6.94
CA LYS A 4 3.82 6.74 -6.25
C LYS A 4 3.74 7.41 -4.87
N SER A 5 2.56 7.89 -4.52
CA SER A 5 2.28 8.43 -3.18
C SER A 5 2.51 7.36 -2.12
N THR A 6 3.08 7.76 -1.00
CA THR A 6 3.33 6.90 0.16
C THR A 6 2.04 6.54 0.89
N GLY A 7 2.09 5.48 1.69
CA GLY A 7 1.03 5.18 2.66
C GLY A 7 1.25 5.95 3.96
N ILE A 8 0.59 5.49 5.02
CA ILE A 8 0.76 6.01 6.39
C ILE A 8 2.19 5.86 6.92
N ASP A 9 2.94 4.90 6.37
CA ASP A 9 4.34 4.60 6.69
C ASP A 9 5.33 5.64 6.13
N ASN A 10 4.89 6.52 5.24
CA ASN A 10 5.76 7.45 4.51
C ASN A 10 6.89 6.76 3.71
N ILE A 11 6.76 5.46 3.40
CA ILE A 11 7.74 4.71 2.63
C ILE A 11 7.36 4.72 1.15
N SER A 12 8.27 5.22 0.32
CA SER A 12 8.09 5.26 -1.13
C SER A 12 8.37 3.91 -1.79
N ALA A 13 7.76 3.67 -2.95
CA ALA A 13 8.05 2.49 -3.76
C ALA A 13 9.53 2.46 -4.21
N GLU A 14 10.14 3.63 -4.39
CA GLU A 14 11.52 3.81 -4.78
C GLU A 14 12.47 3.34 -3.67
N MET A 15 12.21 3.73 -2.41
CA MET A 15 12.96 3.24 -1.26
C MET A 15 12.95 1.72 -1.23
N ILE A 16 11.77 1.09 -1.36
CA ILE A 16 11.65 -0.38 -1.35
C ILE A 16 12.45 -1.03 -2.49
N LYS A 17 12.45 -0.46 -3.69
CA LYS A 17 13.24 -0.99 -4.81
C LYS A 17 14.74 -0.79 -4.64
N SER A 18 15.16 0.23 -3.90
CA SER A 18 16.57 0.54 -3.65
C SER A 18 17.21 -0.30 -2.54
N LEU A 19 16.40 -1.06 -1.78
CA LEU A 19 16.82 -1.82 -0.60
C LEU A 19 17.81 -2.97 -0.88
N GLY A 20 18.11 -3.28 -2.14
CA GLY A 20 19.07 -4.34 -2.50
C GLY A 20 18.56 -5.75 -2.16
N GLU A 21 19.42 -6.75 -2.35
CA GLU A 21 19.04 -8.17 -2.21
C GLU A 21 18.69 -8.55 -0.77
N LYS A 22 19.52 -8.17 0.21
CA LYS A 22 19.29 -8.54 1.62
C LYS A 22 17.92 -8.11 2.13
N ALA A 23 17.52 -6.85 1.91
CA ALA A 23 16.22 -6.40 2.37
C ALA A 23 15.06 -6.90 1.48
N THR A 24 15.34 -7.32 0.25
CA THR A 24 14.36 -8.09 -0.54
C THR A 24 14.10 -9.46 0.09
N GLU A 25 15.14 -10.16 0.56
CA GLU A 25 15.00 -11.43 1.28
C GLU A 25 14.19 -11.25 2.58
N GLU A 26 14.48 -10.21 3.36
CA GLU A 26 13.73 -9.89 4.57
C GLU A 26 12.25 -9.59 4.27
N LEU A 27 11.95 -8.84 3.20
CA LEU A 27 10.56 -8.60 2.79
C LEU A 27 9.85 -9.89 2.38
N VAL A 28 10.55 -10.83 1.72
CA VAL A 28 9.99 -12.14 1.36
C VAL A 28 9.72 -12.97 2.62
N LEU A 29 10.63 -12.97 3.60
CA LEU A 29 10.43 -13.64 4.89
C LEU A 29 9.22 -13.08 5.64
N LEU A 30 9.09 -11.75 5.69
CA LEU A 30 7.94 -11.07 6.27
C LEU A 30 6.64 -11.48 5.57
N CYS A 31 6.61 -11.48 4.22
CA CYS A 31 5.45 -11.92 3.44
C CYS A 31 5.06 -13.38 3.77
N LYS A 32 6.04 -14.29 3.83
CA LYS A 32 5.81 -15.70 4.20
C LYS A 32 5.25 -15.82 5.62
N HIS A 33 5.77 -15.04 6.56
CA HIS A 33 5.31 -15.04 7.95
C HIS A 33 3.84 -14.65 8.05
N MET A 34 3.47 -13.51 7.45
CA MET A 34 2.08 -13.04 7.42
C MET A 34 1.16 -14.04 6.71
N TYR A 35 1.62 -14.64 5.61
CA TYR A 35 0.84 -15.64 4.89
C TYR A 35 0.58 -16.91 5.73
N ASN A 36 1.62 -17.44 6.38
CA ASN A 36 1.53 -18.70 7.13
C ASN A 36 0.75 -18.54 8.44
N LYS A 37 0.94 -17.42 9.14
CA LYS A 37 0.27 -17.17 10.42
C LYS A 37 -1.11 -16.54 10.27
N GLY A 38 -1.39 -15.86 9.16
CA GLY A 38 -2.57 -15.03 9.00
C GLY A 38 -2.56 -13.76 9.86
N GLU A 39 -1.42 -13.41 10.44
CA GLU A 39 -1.24 -12.20 11.25
C GLU A 39 -0.89 -11.03 10.35
N TRP A 40 -1.62 -9.93 10.49
CA TRP A 40 -1.41 -8.71 9.71
C TRP A 40 -0.92 -7.59 10.63
N PRO A 41 0.18 -6.90 10.29
CA PRO A 41 0.61 -5.73 11.04
C PRO A 41 -0.49 -4.66 11.05
N ASP A 42 -0.69 -4.02 12.20
CA ASP A 42 -1.71 -2.99 12.37
C ASP A 42 -1.56 -1.87 11.34
N ASP A 43 -0.34 -1.42 11.08
CA ASP A 43 -0.07 -0.37 10.08
C ASP A 43 -0.41 -0.80 8.65
N PHE A 44 -0.33 -2.09 8.34
CA PHE A 44 -0.70 -2.60 7.02
C PHE A 44 -2.22 -2.65 6.82
N SER A 45 -3.00 -2.52 7.89
CA SER A 45 -4.47 -2.45 7.85
C SER A 45 -4.98 -1.00 7.73
N LYS A 46 -4.12 -0.01 7.95
CA LYS A 46 -4.45 1.41 7.88
C LYS A 46 -4.25 1.96 6.47
N SER A 47 -5.05 2.98 6.13
CA SER A 47 -4.91 3.70 4.87
C SER A 47 -5.23 5.17 5.05
N ILE A 48 -4.57 6.03 4.26
CA ILE A 48 -4.95 7.43 4.14
C ILE A 48 -6.01 7.54 3.05
N VAL A 49 -7.15 8.11 3.40
CA VAL A 49 -8.29 8.27 2.50
C VAL A 49 -8.26 9.67 1.90
N VAL A 50 -8.11 9.75 0.58
CA VAL A 50 -8.06 11.03 -0.15
C VAL A 50 -9.25 11.15 -1.09
N PRO A 51 -10.17 12.10 -0.87
CA PRO A 51 -11.22 12.39 -1.83
C PRO A 51 -10.65 13.18 -3.02
N ILE A 52 -10.96 12.74 -4.24
CA ILE A 52 -10.60 13.42 -5.49
C ILE A 52 -11.88 13.88 -6.18
N GLU A 53 -11.96 15.16 -6.52
CA GLU A 53 -13.09 15.71 -7.29
C GLU A 53 -13.23 14.99 -8.64
N LYS A 54 -14.44 14.51 -8.97
CA LYS A 54 -14.76 13.97 -10.29
C LYS A 54 -15.08 15.08 -11.29
N LYS A 55 -15.60 16.22 -10.79
CA LYS A 55 -15.99 17.40 -11.55
C LYS A 55 -15.55 18.66 -10.79
N ALA A 56 -15.31 19.76 -11.50
CA ALA A 56 -14.91 21.01 -10.88
C ALA A 56 -16.00 21.51 -9.91
N ASN A 57 -15.59 22.08 -8.77
CA ASN A 57 -16.47 22.60 -7.72
C ASN A 57 -17.40 21.51 -7.15
N ALA A 58 -16.83 20.35 -6.84
CA ALA A 58 -17.57 19.26 -6.22
C ALA A 58 -18.11 19.67 -4.83
N THR A 59 -19.41 19.47 -4.60
CA THR A 59 -20.07 19.85 -3.33
C THR A 59 -20.76 18.67 -2.67
N GLU A 60 -21.30 17.72 -3.46
CA GLU A 60 -21.99 16.55 -2.94
C GLU A 60 -21.02 15.37 -2.77
N CYS A 61 -21.26 14.48 -1.80
CA CYS A 61 -20.41 13.31 -1.57
C CYS A 61 -20.23 12.44 -2.83
N GLY A 62 -21.26 12.34 -3.67
CA GLY A 62 -21.23 11.58 -4.93
C GLY A 62 -20.27 12.16 -5.97
N ASP A 63 -19.94 13.44 -5.87
CA ASP A 63 -19.04 14.15 -6.79
C ASP A 63 -17.57 13.86 -6.53
N PHE A 64 -17.25 13.17 -5.43
CA PHE A 64 -15.89 12.75 -5.11
C PHE A 64 -15.68 11.28 -5.47
N ARG A 65 -14.48 10.97 -5.93
CA ARG A 65 -13.94 9.61 -5.98
C ARG A 65 -12.88 9.49 -4.90
N THR A 66 -13.14 8.62 -3.94
CA THR A 66 -12.18 8.33 -2.87
C THR A 66 -11.08 7.40 -3.38
N ILE A 67 -9.83 7.69 -3.03
CA ILE A 67 -8.71 6.75 -3.17
C ILE A 67 -8.12 6.44 -1.79
N SER A 68 -7.70 5.19 -1.61
CA SER A 68 -6.99 4.76 -0.39
C SER A 68 -5.51 4.60 -0.68
N LEU A 69 -4.68 5.34 0.04
CA LEU A 69 -3.24 5.20 0.04
C LEU A 69 -2.86 4.20 1.14
N ILE A 70 -2.48 3.00 0.72
CA ILE A 70 -2.01 1.93 1.61
C ILE A 70 -0.48 1.83 1.56
N PRO A 71 0.17 1.36 2.65
CA PRO A 71 1.58 1.01 2.64
C PRO A 71 1.97 0.17 1.42
N HIS A 72 3.11 0.47 0.83
CA HIS A 72 3.57 -0.22 -0.37
C HIS A 72 3.86 -1.71 -0.09
N ALA A 73 4.42 -2.01 1.09
CA ALA A 73 4.67 -3.38 1.52
C ALA A 73 3.36 -4.18 1.70
N SER A 74 2.34 -3.60 2.33
CA SER A 74 0.98 -4.18 2.43
C SER A 74 0.42 -4.55 1.05
N LYS A 75 0.58 -3.65 0.08
CA LYS A 75 0.14 -3.87 -1.31
C LYS A 75 0.87 -5.02 -2.01
N ILE A 76 2.16 -5.25 -1.70
CA ILE A 76 2.93 -6.38 -2.25
C ILE A 76 2.33 -7.69 -1.75
N VAL A 77 2.07 -7.79 -0.44
CA VAL A 77 1.51 -8.99 0.19
C VAL A 77 0.10 -9.27 -0.34
N LEU A 78 -0.74 -8.24 -0.40
CA LEU A 78 -2.09 -8.35 -0.96
C LEU A 78 -2.04 -8.87 -2.41
N LYS A 79 -1.11 -8.38 -3.23
CA LYS A 79 -0.95 -8.84 -4.61
C LYS A 79 -0.54 -10.32 -4.70
N ILE A 80 0.22 -10.84 -3.72
CA ILE A 80 0.56 -12.27 -3.65
C ILE A 80 -0.71 -13.07 -3.30
N LEU A 81 -1.49 -12.60 -2.33
CA LEU A 81 -2.73 -13.25 -1.90
C LEU A 81 -3.80 -13.28 -3.01
N THR A 82 -3.96 -12.20 -3.77
CA THR A 82 -5.00 -12.05 -4.80
C THR A 82 -4.59 -12.59 -6.17
N LYS A 83 -3.36 -13.11 -6.33
CA LYS A 83 -2.85 -13.68 -7.59
C LYS A 83 -3.23 -15.15 -7.79
N ARG A 84 -4.20 -15.63 -7.01
CA ARG A 84 -4.83 -16.94 -7.20
C ARG A 84 -5.82 -16.89 -8.35
#